data_AF-A0A0E3H8C6-F1
#
_entry.id   AF-A0A0E3H8C6-F1
#
_cell.length_a   1.000
_cell.length_b   1.000
_cell.length_c   1.000
_cell.angle_alpha   90.00
_cell.angle_beta   90.00
_cell.angle_gamma   90.00
#
_symmetry.space_group_name_H-M   'P 1'
#
loop_
_entity.id
_entity.type
_entity.pdbx_description
1 polymer ?
#
loop_
_entity_poly.entity_id
_entity_poly.type
_entity_poly.pdbx_seq_one_letter_code
_entity_poly.pdbx_strand_id
1 'polypeptide(L)' 'MKDLNLLKRKLDEMSVNELYEYVKENYPENEDIGIGSKKLIIRRILNLERNRINAEEA' A
#
# COMPACT_ATOMS: atom_id res chain seq x y z
N MET A 1 10.16 10.88 -1.77
CA MET A 1 10.63 9.66 -2.51
C MET A 1 11.31 8.59 -1.63
N LYS A 2 12.07 8.95 -0.57
CA LYS A 2 12.65 7.98 0.39
C LYS A 2 11.59 7.11 1.09
N ASP A 3 10.43 7.68 1.41
CA ASP A 3 9.39 6.98 2.17
C ASP A 3 8.69 5.87 1.39
N LEU A 4 8.42 6.09 0.10
CA LEU A 4 7.84 5.06 -0.79
C LEU A 4 8.74 3.83 -0.96
N ASN A 5 10.05 4.01 -1.02
CA ASN A 5 11.00 2.91 -1.12
C ASN A 5 11.09 2.11 0.19
N LEU A 6 11.03 2.79 1.34
CA LEU A 6 10.99 2.12 2.64
C LEU A 6 9.67 1.37 2.84
N LEU A 7 8.55 1.99 2.46
CA LEU A 7 7.23 1.36 2.48
C LEU A 7 7.23 0.10 1.61
N LYS A 8 7.72 0.19 0.38
CA LYS A 8 7.79 -0.97 -0.53
C LYS A 8 8.55 -2.14 0.11
N ARG A 9 9.70 -1.89 0.76
CA ARG A 9 10.48 -2.94 1.43
C ARG A 9 9.68 -3.62 2.54
N LYS A 10 9.02 -2.84 3.41
CA LYS A 10 8.14 -3.37 4.46
C LYS A 10 7.02 -4.24 3.88
N LEU A 11 6.35 -3.76 2.83
CA LEU A 11 5.27 -4.49 2.16
C LEU A 11 5.77 -5.78 1.48
N ASP A 12 6.97 -5.77 0.93
CA ASP A 12 7.58 -6.97 0.31
C ASP A 12 7.94 -8.04 1.36
N GLU A 13 8.19 -7.67 2.61
CA GLU A 13 8.46 -8.61 3.71
C GLU A 13 7.19 -9.27 4.27
N MET A 14 6.02 -8.63 4.11
CA MET A 14 4.73 -9.13 4.59
C MET A 14 4.18 -10.29 3.75
N SER A 15 3.53 -11.24 4.39
CA SER A 15 2.67 -12.25 3.75
C SER A 15 1.40 -11.62 3.17
N VAL A 16 0.65 -12.38 2.36
CA VAL A 16 -0.63 -11.89 1.80
C VAL A 16 -1.64 -11.56 2.90
N ASN A 17 -1.68 -12.36 3.98
CA ASN A 17 -2.59 -12.10 5.10
C ASN A 17 -2.19 -10.84 5.86
N GLU A 18 -0.89 -10.64 6.11
CA GLU A 18 -0.39 -9.40 6.73
C GLU A 18 -0.68 -8.17 5.86
N LEU A 19 -0.58 -8.29 4.54
CA LEU A 19 -0.96 -7.21 3.62
C LEU A 19 -2.46 -6.92 3.66
N TYR A 20 -3.31 -7.93 3.82
CA TYR A 20 -4.74 -7.75 3.95
C TYR A 20 -5.10 -6.99 5.25
N GLU A 21 -4.55 -7.41 6.39
CA GLU A 21 -4.75 -6.71 7.67
C GLU A 21 -4.17 -5.29 7.62
N TYR A 22 -2.98 -5.12 7.05
CA TYR A 22 -2.38 -3.82 6.83
C TYR A 22 -3.30 -2.89 6.03
N VAL A 23 -3.92 -3.39 4.95
CA VAL A 23 -4.87 -2.61 4.16
C VAL A 23 -6.09 -2.21 4.99
N LYS A 24 -6.66 -3.15 5.75
CA LYS A 24 -7.84 -2.90 6.57
C LYS A 24 -7.58 -1.84 7.66
N GLU A 25 -6.40 -1.85 8.27
CA GLU A 25 -6.01 -0.89 9.30
C GLU A 25 -5.68 0.49 8.74
N ASN A 26 -4.98 0.57 7.60
CA ASN A 26 -4.41 1.82 7.08
C ASN A 26 -5.26 2.48 5.99
N TYR A 27 -6.11 1.70 5.33
CA TYR A 27 -6.96 2.13 4.21
C TYR A 27 -8.40 1.60 4.36
N PRO A 28 -9.10 1.87 5.47
CA PRO A 28 -10.46 1.36 5.69
C PRO A 28 -11.48 1.83 4.64
N GLU A 29 -11.22 2.95 3.96
CA GLU A 29 -12.05 3.43 2.85
C GLU A 29 -11.75 2.76 1.50
N ASN A 30 -10.66 1.97 1.42
CA ASN A 30 -10.18 1.33 0.19
C ASN A 30 -9.80 -0.14 0.46
N GLU A 31 -10.59 -0.88 1.23
CA GLU A 31 -10.30 -2.28 1.59
C GLU A 31 -10.13 -3.20 0.36
N ASP A 32 -10.75 -2.84 -0.76
CA ASP A 32 -10.70 -3.56 -2.03
C ASP A 32 -9.27 -3.70 -2.60
N ILE A 33 -8.36 -2.80 -2.22
CA ILE A 33 -6.96 -2.89 -2.65
C ILE A 33 -6.23 -4.09 -2.04
N GLY A 34 -6.72 -4.61 -0.91
CA GLY A 34 -6.18 -5.78 -0.19
C GLY A 34 -6.52 -7.11 -0.87
N ILE A 35 -7.31 -7.11 -1.94
CA ILE A 35 -7.75 -8.31 -2.64
C ILE A 35 -6.83 -8.62 -3.82
N GLY A 36 -6.30 -9.85 -3.87
CA GLY A 36 -5.61 -10.40 -5.03
C GLY A 36 -4.21 -10.94 -4.72
N SER A 37 -3.34 -10.98 -5.73
CA SER A 37 -1.96 -11.41 -5.52
C SER A 37 -1.16 -10.39 -4.74
N LYS A 38 -0.18 -10.84 -3.94
CA LYS A 38 0.77 -9.99 -3.20
C LYS A 38 1.28 -8.81 -4.04
N LYS A 39 1.78 -9.09 -5.25
CA LYS A 39 2.30 -8.07 -6.16
C LYS A 39 1.27 -6.99 -6.54
N LEU A 40 0.01 -7.38 -6.70
CA LEU A 40 -1.08 -6.45 -7.03
C LEU A 40 -1.43 -5.57 -5.84
N ILE A 41 -1.54 -6.16 -4.64
CA ILE A 41 -1.84 -5.44 -3.40
C ILE A 41 -0.78 -4.37 -3.13
N ILE A 42 0.50 -4.77 -3.13
CA ILE A 42 1.64 -3.85 -2.93
C ILE A 42 1.61 -2.71 -3.96
N ARG A 43 1.36 -3.02 -5.24
CA ARG A 43 1.28 -2.00 -6.29
C ARG A 43 0.18 -0.98 -6.02
N ARG A 44 -1.01 -1.42 -5.58
CA ARG A 44 -2.14 -0.54 -5.29
C ARG A 44 -1.85 0.36 -4.10
N ILE A 45 -1.32 -0.18 -3.01
CA ILE A 45 -0.88 0.59 -1.83
C ILE A 45 0.10 1.69 -2.23
N LEU A 46 1.17 1.33 -2.96
CA LEU A 46 2.17 2.31 -3.40
C LEU A 46 1.61 3.38 -4.33
N ASN A 47 0.59 3.06 -5.14
CA ASN A 47 -0.06 4.03 -6.01
C ASN A 47 -0.93 5.01 -5.21
N LEU A 48 -1.65 4.55 -4.18
CA LEU A 48 -2.40 5.44 -3.29
C LEU A 48 -1.48 6.43 -2.59
N GLU A 49 -0.37 5.95 -2.03
CA GLU A 49 0.61 6.80 -1.36
C GLU A 49 1.26 7.81 -2.31
N ARG A 50 1.56 7.40 -3.55
CA ARG A 50 2.02 8.35 -4.59
C ARG A 50 0.99 9.43 -4.88
N ASN A 51 -0.28 9.06 -5.00
CA ASN A 51 -1.34 10.01 -5.29
C ASN A 51 -1.55 10.99 -4.13
N ARG A 52 -1.45 10.53 -2.87
CA ARG A 52 -1.49 11.39 -1.68
C ARG A 52 -0.35 12.40 -1.66
N ILE A 53 0.90 11.93 -1.85
CA ILE A 53 2.08 12.80 -1.91
C ILE A 53 1.92 13.85 -3.02
N ASN A 54 1.50 13.43 -4.21
CA ASN A 54 1.31 14.35 -5.34
C ASN A 54 0.20 15.37 -5.08
N ALA A 55 -0.83 15.04 -4.29
CA ALA A 55 -1.90 15.95 -3.93
C ALA A 55 -1.49 16.95 -2.84
N GLU A 56 -0.60 16.54 -1.92
CA GLU A 56 -0.04 17.42 -0.88
C GLU A 56 1.04 18.38 -1.43
N GLU A 57 1.72 17.99 -2.50
CA GLU A 57 2.73 18.81 -3.19
C GLU A 57 2.13 19.78 -4.25
N ALA A 58 0.81 19.75 -4.47
CA ALA A 58 0.09 20.56 -5.47
C ALA A 58 -0.54 21.83 -4.87
#